data_AF-A0A924GGF2-F1
#
_entry.id   AF-A0A924GGF2-F1
#
_cell.length_a   1.000
_cell.length_b   1.000
_cell.length_c   1.000
_cell.angle_alpha   90.00
_cell.angle_beta   90.00
_cell.angle_gamma   90.00
#
_symmetry.space_group_name_H-M   'P 1'
#
loop_
_entity.id
_entity.type
_entity.pdbx_description
1 polymer ?
#
loop_
_entity_poly.entity_id
_entity_poly.type
_entity_poly.pdbx_seq_one_letter_code
_entity_poly.pdbx_strand_id
1 'polypeptide(L)'
;MIRVARNASPVEHGPAIKQVSELLGIPAPTLRSWERRYGVPVTSRSSGGHRRYAEDELNQLRLMRDEIARGKRAADAALAVMLLLDQNNP
;
A
#
# COMPACT_ATOMS: atom_id res chain seq x y z
N MET A 1 -8.79 18.12 -8.85
CA MET A 1 -9.87 17.41 -8.12
C MET A 1 -9.92 15.98 -8.60
N ILE A 2 -9.33 15.00 -7.91
CA ILE A 2 -9.76 13.60 -8.02
C ILE A 2 -9.62 12.97 -6.63
N ARG A 3 -10.78 12.71 -6.01
CA ARG A 3 -10.94 11.92 -4.80
C ARG A 3 -11.20 10.49 -5.25
N VAL A 4 -10.27 9.59 -5.03
CA VAL A 4 -10.57 8.15 -5.01
C VAL A 4 -10.57 7.71 -3.55
N ALA A 5 -11.62 8.09 -2.84
CA ALA A 5 -12.01 7.38 -1.64
C ALA A 5 -12.81 6.16 -2.12
N ARG A 6 -12.11 5.11 -2.58
CA ARG A 6 -12.71 3.78 -2.62
C ARG A 6 -12.98 3.40 -1.16
N ASN A 7 -14.22 2.99 -0.86
CA ASN A 7 -14.64 2.57 0.46
C ASN A 7 -13.73 1.45 1.00
N ALA A 8 -12.65 1.81 1.70
CA ALA A 8 -11.98 0.90 2.61
C ALA A 8 -12.92 0.75 3.80
N SER A 9 -13.73 -0.32 3.83
CA SER A 9 -14.35 -0.74 5.08
C SER A 9 -13.24 -0.79 6.14
N PRO A 10 -13.42 -0.18 7.33
CA PRO A 10 -12.38 -0.18 8.35
C PRO A 10 -12.00 -1.63 8.62
N VAL A 11 -10.79 -2.03 8.22
CA VAL A 11 -10.34 -3.39 8.45
C VAL A 11 -9.87 -3.43 9.89
N GLU A 12 -10.80 -3.39 10.86
CA GLU A 12 -10.48 -3.36 12.29
C GLU A 12 -9.48 -4.48 12.68
N HIS A 13 -9.54 -5.61 11.95
CA HIS A 13 -8.78 -6.83 12.19
C HIS A 13 -7.74 -7.18 11.10
N GLY A 14 -7.39 -6.25 10.21
CA GLY A 14 -6.38 -6.49 9.18
C GLY A 14 -4.98 -6.70 9.78
N PRO A 15 -4.03 -7.31 9.04
CA PRO A 15 -2.65 -7.43 9.50
C PRO A 15 -2.07 -6.06 9.87
N ALA A 16 -1.38 -6.00 11.00
CA ALA A 16 -0.65 -4.82 11.43
C ALA A 16 0.63 -4.64 10.61
N ILE A 17 1.19 -3.43 10.61
CA ILE A 17 2.40 -3.12 9.83
C ILE A 17 3.59 -4.06 10.10
N LYS A 18 3.72 -4.60 11.32
CA LYS A 18 4.75 -5.58 11.66
C LYS A 18 4.53 -6.90 10.91
N GLN A 19 3.30 -7.41 10.93
CA GLN A 19 2.93 -8.64 10.22
C GLN A 19 3.11 -8.48 8.71
N VAL A 20 2.73 -7.32 8.15
CA VAL A 20 2.94 -7.02 6.73
C VAL A 20 4.43 -6.94 6.38
N SER A 21 5.23 -6.35 7.27
CA SER A 21 6.68 -6.28 7.12
C SER A 21 7.32 -7.66 7.03
N GLU A 22 6.92 -8.56 7.92
CA GLU A 22 7.37 -9.97 7.94
C GLU A 22 6.87 -10.72 6.71
N LEU A 23 5.58 -10.59 6.36
CA LEU A 23 4.95 -11.26 5.24
C LEU A 23 5.61 -10.90 3.89
N LEU A 24 5.95 -9.62 3.70
CA LEU A 24 6.45 -9.13 2.42
C LEU A 24 7.98 -9.02 2.35
N GLY A 25 8.68 -9.19 3.48
CA GLY A 25 10.12 -8.98 3.58
C GLY A 25 10.53 -7.50 3.40
N ILE A 26 9.63 -6.56 3.72
CA ILE A 26 9.85 -5.13 3.53
C ILE A 26 9.90 -4.45 4.89
N PRO A 27 10.95 -3.69 5.26
CA PRO A 27 11.01 -3.04 6.56
C PRO A 27 9.82 -2.11 6.80
N ALA A 28 9.23 -2.16 8.01
CA ALA A 28 8.13 -1.27 8.39
C ALA A 28 8.40 0.24 8.18
N PRO A 29 9.63 0.77 8.40
CA PRO A 29 9.97 2.15 8.02
C PRO A 29 9.81 2.44 6.52
N THR A 30 10.15 1.47 5.67
CA THR A 30 10.02 1.57 4.21
C THR A 30 8.55 1.62 3.80
N LEU A 31 7.70 0.74 4.37
CA LEU A 31 6.25 0.77 4.17
C LEU A 31 5.65 2.14 4.53
N ARG A 32 6.02 2.70 5.69
CA ARG A 32 5.59 4.05 6.10
C ARG A 32 6.08 5.14 5.16
N SER A 33 7.29 4.99 4.63
CA SER A 33 7.89 5.94 3.70
C SER A 33 7.13 5.95 2.37
N TRP A 34 6.72 4.78 1.87
CA TRP A 34 5.95 4.68 0.62
C TRP A 34 4.56 5.29 0.75
N GLU A 35 3.82 4.97 1.82
CA GLU A 35 2.53 5.61 2.11
C GLU A 35 2.70 7.14 2.23
N ARG A 36 3.68 7.62 2.99
CA ARG A 36 3.88 9.07 3.21
C ARG A 36 4.30 9.82 1.95
N ARG A 37 5.24 9.27 1.17
CA ARG A 37 5.87 9.98 0.04
C ARG A 37 5.07 9.81 -1.25
N TYR A 38 4.45 8.65 -1.43
CA TYR A 38 3.82 8.27 -2.69
C TYR A 38 2.35 7.94 -2.53
N GLY A 39 1.80 7.84 -1.32
CA GLY A 39 0.41 7.43 -1.12
C GLY A 39 0.16 5.96 -1.47
N VAL A 40 1.18 5.10 -1.39
CA VAL A 40 1.06 3.67 -1.75
C VAL A 40 1.41 2.76 -0.57
N PRO A 41 0.45 1.96 -0.06
CA PRO A 41 -1.00 2.15 -0.17
C PRO A 41 -1.46 3.33 0.70
N VAL A 42 -2.69 3.80 0.49
CA VAL A 42 -3.38 4.65 1.46
C VAL A 42 -4.09 3.75 2.46
N THR A 43 -3.47 3.54 3.63
CA THR A 43 -3.99 2.60 4.63
C THR A 43 -5.03 3.25 5.54
N SER A 44 -6.16 2.57 5.76
CA SER A 44 -7.07 2.95 6.83
C SER A 44 -6.45 2.72 8.22
N ARG A 45 -6.97 3.43 9.23
CA ARG A 45 -6.61 3.20 10.64
C ARG A 45 -7.80 2.58 11.36
N SER A 46 -7.54 1.63 12.26
CA SER A 46 -8.56 1.10 13.16
C SER A 46 -9.07 2.17 14.12
N SER A 47 -10.17 1.88 14.81
CA SER A 47 -10.68 2.65 15.95
C SER A 47 -9.59 3.03 16.97
N GLY A 48 -8.65 2.12 17.25
CA GLY A 48 -7.49 2.35 18.14
C GLY A 48 -6.33 3.14 17.53
N GLY A 49 -6.45 3.66 16.30
CA GLY A 49 -5.45 4.50 15.65
C GLY A 49 -4.28 3.76 14.98
N HIS A 50 -4.33 2.43 14.92
CA HIS A 50 -3.28 1.62 14.28
C HIS A 50 -3.59 1.36 12.80
N ARG A 51 -2.54 1.30 11.96
CA ARG A 51 -2.69 0.91 10.55
C ARG A 51 -3.12 -0.54 10.44
N ARG A 52 -4.11 -0.81 9.59
CA ARG A 52 -4.62 -2.15 9.29
C ARG A 52 -4.75 -2.31 7.80
N TYR A 53 -4.09 -3.34 7.26
CA TYR A 53 -3.97 -3.48 5.82
C TYR A 53 -5.08 -4.37 5.27
N ALA A 54 -5.82 -3.88 4.28
CA ALA A 54 -6.74 -4.66 3.46
C ALA A 54 -5.98 -5.48 2.40
N GLU A 55 -6.63 -6.48 1.79
CA GLU A 55 -5.98 -7.30 0.76
C GLU A 55 -5.52 -6.47 -0.45
N ASP A 56 -6.31 -5.48 -0.88
CA ASP A 56 -5.93 -4.57 -1.97
C ASP A 56 -4.69 -3.73 -1.65
N GLU A 57 -4.52 -3.36 -0.39
CA GLU A 57 -3.36 -2.59 0.08
C GLU A 57 -2.13 -3.51 0.14
N LEU A 58 -2.30 -4.79 0.52
CA LEU A 58 -1.24 -5.79 0.43
C LEU A 58 -0.82 -6.05 -1.02
N ASN A 59 -1.78 -6.10 -1.95
CA ASN A 59 -1.50 -6.24 -3.38
C ASN A 59 -0.70 -5.06 -3.93
N GLN A 60 -1.04 -3.82 -3.54
CA GLN A 60 -0.25 -2.64 -3.89
C GLN A 60 1.19 -2.72 -3.37
N LEU A 61 1.38 -3.21 -2.14
CA LEU A 61 2.71 -3.38 -1.55
C LEU A 61 3.53 -4.47 -2.25
N ARG A 62 2.89 -5.58 -2.66
CA ARG A 62 3.51 -6.64 -3.46
C ARG A 62 3.99 -6.07 -4.80
N LEU A 63 3.14 -5.30 -5.49
CA LEU A 63 3.51 -4.65 -6.75
C LEU A 63 4.66 -3.65 -6.58
N MET A 64 4.63 -2.80 -5.54
CA MET A 64 5.74 -1.90 -5.22
C MET A 64 7.07 -2.64 -5.06
N ARG A 65 7.07 -3.73 -4.28
CA ARG A 65 8.24 -4.58 -4.08
C ARG A 65 8.74 -5.15 -5.40
N ASP A 66 7.84 -5.69 -6.22
CA ASP A 66 8.20 -6.36 -7.45
C ASP A 66 8.77 -5.39 -8.49
N GLU A 67 8.22 -4.18 -8.60
CA GLU A 67 8.74 -3.12 -9.47
C GLU A 67 10.13 -2.65 -9.02
N ILE A 68 10.36 -2.52 -7.71
CA ILE A 68 11.68 -2.18 -7.17
C ILE A 68 12.67 -3.32 -7.41
N ALA A 69 12.25 -4.58 -7.26
CA ALA A 69 13.08 -5.75 -7.56
C ALA A 69 13.46 -5.83 -9.05
N ARG A 70 12.62 -5.28 -9.94
CA ARG A 70 12.93 -5.09 -11.37
C ARG A 70 13.89 -3.91 -11.65
N GLY A 71 14.37 -3.24 -10.62
CA GLY A 71 15.35 -2.15 -10.71
C GLY A 71 14.75 -0.75 -10.79
N LYS A 72 13.42 -0.58 -10.68
CA LYS A 72 12.82 0.75 -10.65
C LYS A 72 13.12 1.46 -9.33
N ARG A 73 13.23 2.78 -9.39
CA ARG A 73 13.26 3.61 -8.18
C ARG A 73 11.88 3.60 -7.54
N ALA A 74 11.82 3.83 -6.23
CA ALA A 74 10.55 3.78 -5.50
C ALA A 74 9.46 4.73 -6.03
N ALA A 75 9.85 5.89 -6.57
CA ALA A 75 8.90 6.82 -7.20
C ALA A 75 8.31 6.26 -8.51
N ASP A 76 9.15 5.68 -9.38
CA ASP A 76 8.72 5.08 -10.65
C ASP A 76 7.88 3.82 -10.42
N ALA A 77 8.25 3.02 -9.41
CA ALA A 77 7.45 1.90 -8.95
C ALA A 77 6.06 2.34 -8.48
N ALA A 78 5.98 3.39 -7.67
CA ALA A 78 4.70 3.90 -7.18
C ALA A 78 3.81 4.40 -8.33
N LEU A 79 4.38 5.10 -9.31
CA LEU A 79 3.65 5.52 -10.50
C LEU A 79 3.12 4.31 -11.28
N ALA A 80 3.94 3.27 -11.47
CA ALA A 80 3.51 2.05 -12.14
C ALA A 80 2.35 1.36 -11.40
N VAL A 81 2.42 1.25 -10.07
CA VAL A 81 1.33 0.70 -9.26
C VAL A 81 0.05 1.51 -9.44
N MET A 82 0.11 2.84 -9.36
CA MET A 82 -1.06 3.69 -9.54
C MET A 82 -1.71 3.53 -10.92
N LEU A 83 -0.90 3.48 -11.98
CA LEU A 83 -1.38 3.29 -13.34
C LEU A 83 -2.07 1.93 -13.53
N LEU A 84 -1.53 0.87 -12.93
CA LEU A 84 -2.14 -0.46 -12.96
C LEU A 84 -3.46 -0.52 -12.19
N LEU A 85 -3.59 0.23 -11.09
CA LEU A 85 -4.83 0.28 -10.31
C LEU A 85 -5.95 1.10 -10.97
N ASP A 86 -5.59 2.04 -11.84
CA ASP A 86 -6.54 2.85 -12.62
C ASP A 86 -7.12 2.03 -13.79
N GLN A 87 -6.28 1.23 -14.45
CA GLN A 87 -6.66 0.40 -15.61
C GLN A 87 -7.56 -0.81 -15.28
N ASN A 88 -7.62 -1.23 -14.02
CA ASN A 88 -8.37 -2.42 -13.58
C ASN A 88 -9.74 -2.10 -12.94
N ASN A 89 -10.31 -0.93 -13.23
CA ASN A 89 -11.60 -0.48 -12.70
C ASN A 89 -12.58 -0.22 -13.87
N PRO A 90 -13.46 -1.18 -14.25
CA PRO A 90 -14.56 -0.90 -15.17
C PRO A 90 -15.59 0.07 -14.57
#